data_AF-A0A354IXL3-F1
#
_entry.id   AF-A0A354IXL3-F1
#
_cell.length_a   1.000
_cell.length_b   1.000
_cell.length_c   1.000
_cell.angle_alpha   90.00
_cell.angle_beta   90.00
_cell.angle_gamma   90.00
#
_symmetry.space_group_name_H-M   'P 1'
#
loop_
_entity.id
_entity.type
_entity.pdbx_description
1 polymer ?
#
loop_
_entity_poly.entity_id
_entity_poly.type
_entity_poly.pdbx_seq_one_letter_code
_entity_poly.pdbx_strand_id
1 'polypeptide(L)'
;QRFPVARLRAAPGGSWQEIDPLAQGRVQVLRTGNGAGRQALGIMGELRRLASLSSTWSWNRVAVIARDWKTLEPVRSYCEMNGIPVQMADQEMLHCWHLRETRQLVASLRARPDGLLRAADIQDAILAQGSGPWWEVLRDAAGQYALDTGGAELPGEHFVEWLAEWGRELRRRQGGLLLLTAHRAKGLEFDHVAVLDGGWGRSSPNEDPDASRRLFYVAMTRARHTLMLADTDSGHPYLTRLADAPCALLRTLPTQASPLPRERRYLRPTLSDIDLGHAGRYGKADPVHAAIAALGAGSPLLLAQGLRGWELHNAAGQVVGRLARSFQPPPGMHCIQAQVHAVVTRRRKDTDPDYLDRVRCDDWEVIVPELVFEPAARHETPMRDRTQAG
;
A
#
# COMPACT_ATOMS: atom_id res chain seq x y z
N GLN A 1 28.99 15.10 10.34
CA GLN A 1 28.38 14.15 9.38
C GLN A 1 28.76 14.62 7.98
N ARG A 2 29.39 13.76 7.17
CA ARG A 2 29.93 14.12 5.85
C ARG A 2 28.78 14.18 4.83
N PHE A 3 28.54 15.35 4.24
CA PHE A 3 27.70 15.50 3.06
C PHE A 3 28.30 14.69 1.89
N PRO A 4 27.50 14.06 1.02
CA PRO A 4 28.02 13.39 -0.18
C PRO A 4 28.77 14.39 -1.06
N VAL A 5 30.05 14.13 -1.32
CA VAL A 5 30.98 15.01 -2.08
C VAL A 5 30.45 15.34 -3.49
N ALA A 6 29.56 14.51 -4.05
CA ALA A 6 28.93 14.74 -5.35
C ALA A 6 28.05 16.01 -5.42
N ARG A 7 27.51 16.51 -4.29
CA ARG A 7 26.67 17.72 -4.27
C ARG A 7 27.45 19.04 -4.36
N LEU A 8 28.77 19.03 -4.19
CA LEU A 8 29.59 20.26 -4.19
C LEU A 8 29.93 20.80 -5.59
N ARG A 9 29.74 19.99 -6.65
CA ARG A 9 30.04 20.37 -8.05
C ARG A 9 28.81 20.51 -8.95
N ALA A 10 27.62 20.17 -8.45
CA ALA A 10 26.37 20.36 -9.17
C ALA A 10 25.85 21.78 -8.97
N ALA A 11 25.06 22.30 -9.91
CA ALA A 11 24.32 23.54 -9.70
C ALA A 11 23.46 23.42 -8.42
N PRO A 12 23.18 24.52 -7.69
CA PRO A 12 22.49 24.45 -6.39
C PRO A 12 21.16 23.67 -6.41
N GLY A 13 20.43 23.68 -7.53
CA GLY A 13 19.20 22.92 -7.75
C GLY A 13 19.36 21.54 -8.39
N GLY A 14 20.59 21.08 -8.63
CA GLY A 14 20.87 19.83 -9.34
C GLY A 14 20.28 19.81 -10.75
N SER A 15 19.87 18.62 -11.23
CA SER A 15 19.25 18.46 -12.55
C SER A 15 17.91 19.18 -12.70
N TRP A 16 17.25 19.51 -11.59
CA TRP A 16 15.94 20.15 -11.59
C TRP A 16 15.99 21.68 -11.69
N GLN A 17 17.19 22.25 -11.71
CA GLN A 17 17.37 23.69 -11.91
C GLN A 17 16.86 24.16 -13.27
N GLU A 18 17.11 23.39 -14.32
CA GLU A 18 16.67 23.71 -15.69
C GLU A 18 15.29 23.11 -16.02
N ILE A 19 14.98 21.94 -15.45
CA ILE A 19 13.72 21.23 -15.71
C ILE A 19 12.52 21.95 -15.08
N ASP A 20 12.68 22.47 -13.87
CA ASP A 20 11.61 23.20 -13.17
C ASP A 20 11.89 24.70 -13.15
N PRO A 21 11.32 25.48 -14.08
CA PRO A 21 11.56 26.93 -14.13
C PRO A 21 11.03 27.66 -12.89
N LEU A 22 10.13 27.03 -12.12
CA LEU A 22 9.49 27.63 -10.97
C LEU A 22 10.32 27.42 -9.70
N ALA A 23 10.59 26.17 -9.30
CA ALA A 23 11.37 25.90 -8.09
C ALA A 23 12.88 25.94 -8.34
N GLN A 24 13.31 25.64 -9.57
CA GLN A 24 14.72 25.54 -9.96
C GLN A 24 15.50 24.60 -9.04
N GLY A 25 14.88 23.48 -8.64
CA GLY A 25 15.47 22.48 -7.75
C GLY A 25 15.59 22.90 -6.27
N ARG A 26 15.09 24.07 -5.88
CA ARG A 26 15.01 24.48 -4.46
C ARG A 26 14.01 23.62 -3.69
N VAL A 27 14.22 23.54 -2.37
CA VAL A 27 13.27 22.91 -1.46
C VAL A 27 11.97 23.71 -1.47
N GLN A 28 10.86 23.07 -1.79
CA GLN A 28 9.57 23.75 -1.85
C GLN A 28 8.85 23.61 -0.51
N VAL A 29 8.49 24.74 0.09
CA VAL A 29 7.60 24.77 1.27
C VAL A 29 6.22 25.20 0.78
N LEU A 30 5.27 24.28 0.80
CA LEU A 30 3.94 24.46 0.22
C LEU A 30 2.91 24.69 1.33
N ARG A 31 2.33 25.89 1.35
CA ARG A 31 1.16 26.18 2.18
C ARG A 31 -0.07 25.55 1.54
N THR A 32 -0.57 24.48 2.16
CA THR A 32 -1.63 23.65 1.58
C THR A 32 -3.02 23.93 2.15
N GLY A 33 -3.13 24.84 3.13
CA GLY A 33 -4.35 25.04 3.89
C GLY A 33 -4.57 23.99 4.98
N ASN A 34 -5.56 24.23 5.83
CA ASN A 34 -5.91 23.32 6.93
C ASN A 34 -6.61 22.02 6.48
N GLY A 35 -6.19 20.91 7.07
CA GLY A 35 -6.82 19.59 6.92
C GLY A 35 -6.10 18.65 5.95
N ALA A 36 -6.10 17.35 6.27
CA ALA A 36 -5.33 16.34 5.55
C ALA A 36 -5.76 16.19 4.07
N GLY A 37 -7.03 16.38 3.74
CA GLY A 37 -7.52 16.35 2.35
C GLY A 37 -6.98 17.49 1.48
N ARG A 38 -6.92 18.73 2.02
CA ARG A 38 -6.35 19.89 1.30
C ARG A 38 -4.84 19.73 1.12
N GLN A 39 -4.19 19.22 2.16
CA GLN A 39 -2.78 18.88 2.12
C GLN A 39 -2.45 17.87 1.01
N ALA A 40 -3.21 16.77 0.95
CA ALA A 40 -3.06 15.77 -0.11
C ALA A 40 -3.27 16.36 -1.51
N LEU A 41 -4.32 17.19 -1.70
CA LEU A 41 -4.58 17.86 -2.98
C LEU A 41 -3.42 18.76 -3.40
N GLY A 42 -2.88 19.57 -2.48
CA GLY A 42 -1.77 20.48 -2.77
C GLY A 42 -0.48 19.74 -3.11
N ILE A 43 -0.09 18.77 -2.27
CA ILE A 43 1.14 17.98 -2.46
C ILE A 43 1.06 17.15 -3.74
N MET A 44 -0.06 16.46 -3.98
CA MET A 44 -0.20 15.63 -5.16
C MET A 44 -0.37 16.44 -6.44
N GLY A 45 -1.02 17.60 -6.37
CA GLY A 45 -1.07 18.54 -7.49
C GLY A 45 0.32 19.01 -7.91
N GLU A 46 1.18 19.33 -6.93
CA GLU A 46 2.56 19.70 -7.20
C GLU A 46 3.40 18.53 -7.75
N LEU A 47 3.23 17.32 -7.20
CA LEU A 47 3.88 16.13 -7.73
C LEU A 47 3.48 15.84 -9.19
N ARG A 48 2.19 16.02 -9.53
CA ARG A 48 1.72 15.91 -10.92
C ARG A 48 2.32 16.99 -11.83
N ARG A 49 2.49 18.21 -11.32
CA ARG A 49 3.20 19.27 -12.06
C ARG A 49 4.62 18.84 -12.38
N LEU A 50 5.39 18.36 -11.39
CA LEU A 50 6.74 17.86 -11.61
C LEU A 50 6.77 16.67 -12.59
N ALA A 51 5.81 15.76 -12.47
CA ALA A 51 5.66 14.64 -13.41
C ALA A 51 5.42 15.11 -14.85
N SER A 52 4.67 16.19 -15.05
CA SER A 52 4.43 16.77 -16.39
C SER A 52 5.65 17.45 -17.01
N LEU A 53 6.65 17.82 -16.19
CA LEU A 53 7.86 18.50 -16.64
C LEU A 53 8.99 17.53 -17.06
N SER A 54 8.88 16.25 -16.69
CA SER A 54 9.94 15.26 -16.92
C SER A 54 9.41 14.08 -17.72
N SER A 55 9.95 13.88 -18.93
CA SER A 55 9.64 12.72 -19.76
C SER A 55 10.14 11.39 -19.17
N THR A 56 11.09 11.45 -18.21
CA THR A 56 11.63 10.28 -17.52
C THR A 56 11.02 10.09 -16.13
N TRP A 57 9.90 10.75 -15.82
CA TRP A 57 9.25 10.63 -14.52
C TRP A 57 8.80 9.20 -14.25
N SER A 58 9.04 8.73 -13.04
CA SER A 58 8.58 7.42 -12.58
C SER A 58 8.04 7.53 -11.16
N TRP A 59 6.76 7.17 -10.99
CA TRP A 59 6.12 7.12 -9.66
C TRP A 59 6.82 6.15 -8.72
N ASN A 60 7.51 5.14 -9.25
CA ASN A 60 8.30 4.16 -8.49
C ASN A 60 9.54 4.76 -7.82
N ARG A 61 9.83 6.04 -8.05
CA ARG A 61 10.92 6.78 -7.41
C ARG A 61 10.43 7.96 -6.57
N VAL A 62 9.13 8.02 -6.31
CA VAL A 62 8.47 9.09 -5.55
C VAL A 62 8.03 8.54 -4.20
N ALA A 63 8.26 9.30 -3.14
CA ALA A 63 7.75 8.98 -1.82
C ALA A 63 7.00 10.15 -1.19
N VAL A 64 5.92 9.84 -0.47
CA VAL A 64 5.25 10.77 0.43
C VAL A 64 5.38 10.25 1.85
N ILE A 65 6.01 11.05 2.70
CA ILE A 65 6.39 10.69 4.05
C ILE A 65 5.55 11.48 5.06
N ALA A 66 4.99 10.82 6.07
CA ALA A 66 4.28 11.48 7.16
C ALA A 66 4.77 10.99 8.53
N ARG A 67 4.28 11.63 9.60
CA ARG A 67 4.54 11.14 10.96
C ARG A 67 3.73 9.88 11.29
N ASP A 68 2.47 9.85 10.88
CA ASP A 68 1.53 8.77 11.14
C ASP A 68 0.79 8.34 9.86
N TRP A 69 0.25 7.12 9.87
CA TRP A 69 -0.45 6.53 8.73
C TRP A 69 -1.73 7.26 8.36
N LYS A 70 -2.46 7.78 9.36
CA LYS A 70 -3.73 8.49 9.13
C LYS A 70 -3.53 9.70 8.21
N THR A 71 -2.41 10.39 8.33
CA THR A 71 -2.07 11.55 7.49
C THR A 71 -1.82 11.17 6.02
N LEU A 72 -1.47 9.91 5.73
CA LEU A 72 -1.22 9.41 4.37
C LEU A 72 -2.51 8.95 3.65
N GLU A 73 -3.58 8.65 4.38
CA GLU A 73 -4.83 8.11 3.82
C GLU A 73 -5.44 9.01 2.73
N PRO A 74 -5.55 10.34 2.89
CA PRO A 74 -6.08 11.20 1.84
C PRO A 74 -5.19 11.29 0.60
N VAL A 75 -3.88 11.08 0.75
CA VAL A 75 -2.94 11.00 -0.39
C VAL A 75 -3.20 9.74 -1.19
N ARG A 76 -3.44 8.61 -0.51
CA ARG A 76 -3.84 7.36 -1.17
C ARG A 76 -5.15 7.55 -1.92
N SER A 77 -6.19 8.10 -1.26
CA SER A 77 -7.47 8.39 -1.90
C SER A 77 -7.30 9.24 -3.16
N TYR A 78 -6.46 10.28 -3.10
CA TYR A 78 -6.17 11.12 -4.26
C TYR A 78 -5.54 10.31 -5.41
N CYS A 79 -4.54 9.48 -5.10
CA CYS A 79 -3.84 8.68 -6.11
C CYS A 79 -4.80 7.73 -6.83
N GLU A 80 -5.62 6.99 -6.08
CA GLU A 80 -6.59 6.05 -6.65
C GLU A 80 -7.64 6.77 -7.52
N MET A 81 -8.18 7.90 -7.06
CA MET A 81 -9.14 8.71 -7.83
C MET A 81 -8.58 9.23 -9.15
N ASN A 82 -7.25 9.35 -9.26
CA ASN A 82 -6.56 9.89 -10.44
C ASN A 82 -5.76 8.82 -11.21
N GLY A 83 -5.91 7.53 -10.87
CA GLY A 83 -5.19 6.43 -11.53
C GLY A 83 -3.68 6.47 -11.35
N ILE A 84 -3.18 7.08 -10.27
CA ILE A 84 -1.74 7.11 -9.95
C ILE A 84 -1.40 5.82 -9.19
N PRO A 85 -0.42 5.02 -9.66
CA PRO A 85 0.04 3.84 -8.95
C PRO A 85 0.57 4.23 -7.56
N VAL A 86 0.02 3.63 -6.50
CA VAL A 86 0.35 3.97 -5.11
C VAL A 86 0.47 2.72 -4.25
N GLN A 87 1.41 2.74 -3.31
CA GLN A 87 1.69 1.65 -2.39
C GLN A 87 1.86 2.19 -0.97
N MET A 88 1.29 1.51 0.02
CA MET A 88 1.50 1.82 1.43
C MET A 88 2.56 0.89 2.03
N ALA A 89 3.52 1.44 2.76
CA ALA A 89 4.64 0.66 3.31
C ALA A 89 4.32 -0.13 4.59
N ASP A 90 3.13 0.04 5.19
CA ASP A 90 2.62 -0.83 6.27
C ASP A 90 1.95 -2.09 5.74
N GLN A 91 1.60 -2.13 4.46
CA GLN A 91 0.99 -3.30 3.85
C GLN A 91 2.05 -4.39 3.76
N GLU A 92 1.95 -5.38 4.65
CA GLU A 92 2.71 -6.62 4.51
C GLU A 92 2.28 -7.30 3.20
N MET A 93 3.23 -7.46 2.28
CA MET A 93 2.98 -8.33 1.14
C MET A 93 2.83 -9.76 1.65
N LEU A 94 1.67 -10.34 1.35
CA LEU A 94 1.44 -11.77 1.52
C LEU A 94 2.62 -12.54 0.92
N HIS A 95 3.07 -13.59 1.61
CA HIS A 95 4.08 -14.46 1.06
C HIS A 95 3.53 -15.03 -0.24
N CYS A 96 4.08 -14.62 -1.39
CA CYS A 96 3.59 -15.03 -2.70
C CYS A 96 3.47 -16.55 -2.82
N TRP A 97 4.27 -17.28 -2.03
CA TRP A 97 4.26 -18.73 -1.92
C TRP A 97 2.96 -19.35 -1.39
N HIS A 98 2.19 -18.60 -0.60
CA HIS A 98 0.90 -19.07 -0.10
C HIS A 98 -0.25 -18.73 -1.04
N LEU A 99 -0.05 -17.91 -2.07
CA LEU A 99 -1.09 -17.54 -3.01
C LEU A 99 -1.58 -18.76 -3.80
N ARG A 100 -2.89 -18.83 -4.05
CA ARG A 100 -3.51 -19.87 -4.86
C ARG A 100 -2.86 -19.96 -6.24
N GLU A 101 -2.65 -18.83 -6.89
CA GLU A 101 -2.09 -18.72 -8.24
C GLU A 101 -0.67 -19.32 -8.31
N THR A 102 0.19 -18.97 -7.34
CA THR A 102 1.53 -19.53 -7.25
C THR A 102 1.48 -21.05 -7.06
N ARG A 103 0.57 -21.56 -6.22
CA ARG A 103 0.44 -23.00 -6.00
C ARG A 103 -0.11 -23.74 -7.22
N GLN A 104 -1.04 -23.14 -7.93
CA GLN A 104 -1.56 -23.67 -9.20
C GLN A 104 -0.47 -23.74 -10.25
N LEU A 105 0.35 -22.70 -10.39
CA LEU A 105 1.51 -22.70 -11.28
C LEU A 105 2.51 -23.80 -10.89
N VAL A 106 2.90 -23.87 -9.62
CA VAL A 106 3.89 -24.88 -9.17
C VAL A 106 3.36 -26.29 -9.35
N ALA A 107 2.06 -26.52 -9.10
CA ALA A 107 1.43 -27.81 -9.33
C ALA A 107 1.41 -28.19 -10.83
N SER A 108 1.11 -27.24 -11.72
CA SER A 108 1.09 -27.50 -13.17
C SER A 108 2.49 -27.79 -13.71
N LEU A 109 3.52 -27.10 -13.21
CA LEU A 109 4.91 -27.35 -13.58
C LEU A 109 5.39 -28.72 -13.10
N ARG A 110 5.03 -29.13 -11.88
CA ARG A 110 5.40 -30.44 -11.31
C ARG A 110 4.67 -31.63 -11.94
N ALA A 111 3.52 -31.39 -12.58
CA ALA A 111 2.76 -32.45 -13.25
C ALA A 111 3.36 -32.87 -14.60
N ARG A 112 4.39 -32.19 -15.10
CA ARG A 112 5.00 -32.50 -16.41
C ARG A 112 5.95 -33.70 -16.32
N PRO A 113 5.88 -34.63 -17.28
CA PRO A 113 6.60 -35.91 -17.22
C PRO A 113 8.13 -35.78 -17.32
N ASP A 114 8.63 -34.84 -18.11
CA ASP A 114 10.07 -34.73 -18.40
C ASP A 114 10.85 -33.91 -17.35
N GLY A 115 10.14 -33.23 -16.44
CA GLY A 115 10.71 -32.43 -15.35
C GLY A 115 11.53 -31.20 -15.77
N LEU A 116 11.85 -31.08 -17.05
CA LEU A 116 12.60 -29.99 -17.68
C LEU A 116 11.65 -28.96 -18.30
N LEU A 117 12.03 -27.69 -18.16
CA LEU A 117 11.23 -26.54 -18.54
C LEU A 117 12.10 -25.43 -19.11
N ARG A 118 11.63 -24.80 -20.18
CA ARG A 118 12.12 -23.51 -20.63
C ARG A 118 11.27 -22.40 -20.03
N ALA A 119 11.78 -21.18 -20.02
CA ALA A 119 10.99 -20.04 -19.56
C ALA A 119 9.70 -19.83 -20.38
N ALA A 120 9.71 -20.19 -21.68
CA ALA A 120 8.52 -20.17 -22.53
C ALA A 120 7.41 -21.13 -22.02
N ASP A 121 7.79 -22.34 -21.57
CA ASP A 121 6.84 -23.30 -21.00
C ASP A 121 6.12 -22.76 -19.77
N ILE A 122 6.84 -21.97 -18.95
CA ILE A 122 6.30 -21.34 -17.75
C ILE A 122 5.34 -20.21 -18.14
N GLN A 123 5.70 -19.41 -19.14
CA GLN A 123 4.84 -18.35 -19.67
C GLN A 123 3.54 -18.93 -20.24
N ASP A 124 3.62 -19.99 -21.03
CA ASP A 124 2.47 -20.70 -21.58
C ASP A 124 1.58 -21.27 -20.46
N ALA A 125 2.20 -21.88 -19.44
CA ALA A 125 1.49 -22.39 -18.27
C ALA A 125 0.76 -21.27 -17.51
N ILE A 126 1.32 -20.06 -17.42
CA ILE A 126 0.65 -18.90 -16.81
C ILE A 126 -0.49 -18.39 -17.69
N LEU A 127 -0.28 -18.27 -19.00
CA LEU A 127 -1.30 -17.83 -19.96
C LEU A 127 -2.52 -18.74 -19.96
N ALA A 128 -2.33 -20.05 -19.73
CA ALA A 128 -3.41 -21.03 -19.65
C ALA A 128 -4.32 -20.87 -18.42
N GLN A 129 -3.88 -20.18 -17.35
CA GLN A 129 -4.64 -20.06 -16.09
C GLN A 129 -5.58 -18.85 -16.05
N GLY A 130 -5.42 -17.89 -16.98
CA GLY A 130 -6.30 -16.72 -17.13
C GLY A 130 -5.66 -15.39 -16.77
N SER A 131 -6.48 -14.42 -16.36
CA SER A 131 -6.06 -13.06 -15.99
C SER A 131 -6.28 -12.78 -14.50
N GLY A 132 -5.53 -11.83 -13.95
CA GLY A 132 -5.65 -11.41 -12.56
C GLY A 132 -4.36 -10.78 -12.05
N PRO A 133 -4.43 -9.93 -11.00
CA PRO A 133 -3.29 -9.15 -10.52
C PRO A 133 -2.10 -10.04 -10.14
N TRP A 134 -2.35 -11.18 -9.48
CA TRP A 134 -1.29 -12.12 -9.09
C TRP A 134 -0.72 -12.90 -10.26
N TRP A 135 -1.52 -13.17 -11.31
CA TRP A 135 -1.02 -13.74 -12.55
C TRP A 135 -0.12 -12.77 -13.31
N GLU A 136 -0.38 -11.46 -13.27
CA GLU A 136 0.51 -10.47 -13.88
C GLU A 136 1.87 -10.43 -13.18
N VAL A 137 1.86 -10.48 -11.85
CA VAL A 137 3.08 -10.59 -11.04
C VAL A 137 3.88 -11.86 -11.40
N LEU A 138 3.21 -12.99 -11.59
CA LEU A 138 3.86 -14.24 -12.03
C LEU A 138 4.36 -14.16 -13.47
N ARG A 139 3.69 -13.43 -14.36
CA ARG A 139 4.19 -13.17 -15.73
C ARG A 139 5.47 -12.35 -15.70
N ASP A 140 5.52 -11.29 -14.88
CA ASP A 140 6.73 -10.49 -14.70
C ASP A 140 7.87 -11.35 -14.16
N ALA A 141 7.59 -12.25 -13.21
CA ALA A 141 8.55 -13.21 -12.70
C ALA A 141 9.07 -14.14 -13.81
N ALA A 142 8.19 -14.73 -14.61
CA ALA A 142 8.58 -15.60 -15.71
C ALA A 142 9.39 -14.86 -16.79
N GLY A 143 9.07 -13.59 -17.07
CA GLY A 143 9.84 -12.72 -17.96
C GLY A 143 11.26 -12.46 -17.45
N GLN A 144 11.42 -12.14 -16.17
CA GLN A 144 12.74 -11.97 -15.56
C GLN A 144 13.53 -13.28 -15.56
N TYR A 145 12.88 -14.40 -15.22
CA TYR A 145 13.51 -15.72 -15.27
C TYR A 145 14.02 -16.08 -16.67
N ALA A 146 13.29 -15.71 -17.73
CA ALA A 146 13.72 -15.90 -19.11
C ALA A 146 15.00 -15.14 -19.44
N LEU A 147 15.12 -13.89 -18.94
CA LEU A 147 16.32 -13.07 -19.12
C LEU A 147 17.51 -13.65 -18.35
N ASP A 148 17.30 -14.08 -17.11
CA ASP A 148 18.36 -14.61 -16.24
C ASP A 148 18.92 -15.95 -16.76
N THR A 149 18.07 -16.79 -17.35
CA THR A 149 18.44 -18.13 -17.83
C THR A 149 18.81 -18.18 -19.32
N GLY A 150 18.56 -17.10 -20.08
CA GLY A 150 18.78 -17.07 -21.52
C GLY A 150 17.95 -18.11 -22.30
N GLY A 151 16.81 -18.55 -21.76
CA GLY A 151 15.97 -19.58 -22.38
C GLY A 151 16.50 -21.01 -22.23
N ALA A 152 17.46 -21.25 -21.34
CA ALA A 152 17.95 -22.58 -21.01
C ALA A 152 16.82 -23.50 -20.53
N GLU A 153 16.98 -24.79 -20.82
CA GLU A 153 16.08 -25.84 -20.37
C GLU A 153 16.59 -26.37 -19.03
N LEU A 154 15.81 -26.13 -17.96
CA LEU A 154 16.21 -26.36 -16.57
C LEU A 154 15.15 -27.17 -15.82
N PRO A 155 15.53 -27.91 -14.76
CA PRO A 155 14.56 -28.62 -13.93
C PRO A 155 13.53 -27.66 -13.32
N GLY A 156 12.27 -28.08 -13.23
CA GLY A 156 11.21 -27.22 -12.67
C GLY A 156 11.42 -26.79 -11.23
N GLU A 157 12.12 -27.58 -10.42
CA GLU A 157 12.50 -27.18 -9.06
C GLU A 157 13.47 -25.99 -9.05
N HIS A 158 14.30 -25.79 -10.08
CA HIS A 158 15.15 -24.60 -10.19
C HIS A 158 14.31 -23.33 -10.30
N PHE A 159 13.24 -23.35 -11.12
CA PHE A 159 12.31 -22.22 -11.19
C PHE A 159 11.58 -22.00 -9.85
N VAL A 160 11.20 -23.08 -9.15
CA VAL A 160 10.54 -22.98 -7.85
C VAL A 160 11.44 -22.29 -6.82
N GLU A 161 12.71 -22.67 -6.74
CA GLU A 161 13.70 -22.05 -5.85
C GLU A 161 13.93 -20.59 -6.22
N TRP A 162 14.13 -20.31 -7.51
CA TRP A 162 14.29 -18.95 -8.03
C TRP A 162 13.06 -18.07 -7.73
N LEU A 163 11.84 -18.59 -7.92
CA LEU A 163 10.60 -17.85 -7.67
C LEU A 163 10.42 -17.52 -6.18
N ALA A 164 10.84 -18.42 -5.30
CA ALA A 164 10.83 -18.18 -3.86
C ALA A 164 11.80 -17.03 -3.48
N GLU A 165 12.96 -16.95 -4.12
CA GLU A 165 13.91 -15.84 -3.96
C GLU A 165 13.40 -14.53 -4.53
N TRP A 166 12.95 -14.56 -5.79
CA TRP A 166 12.37 -13.42 -6.47
C TRP A 166 11.20 -12.84 -5.69
N GLY A 167 10.32 -13.69 -5.14
CA GLY A 167 9.21 -13.29 -4.29
C GLY A 167 9.65 -12.57 -3.00
N ARG A 168 10.78 -12.96 -2.39
CA ARG A 168 11.36 -12.24 -1.24
C ARG A 168 11.82 -10.83 -1.65
N GLU A 169 12.34 -10.68 -2.87
CA GLU A 169 12.84 -9.42 -3.39
C GLU A 169 11.74 -8.49 -3.92
N LEU A 170 10.69 -9.03 -4.53
CA LEU A 170 9.50 -8.27 -4.96
C LEU A 170 8.89 -7.48 -3.79
N ARG A 171 8.89 -8.06 -2.58
CA ARG A 171 8.46 -7.34 -1.35
C ARG A 171 9.23 -6.06 -1.06
N ARG A 172 10.44 -5.95 -1.58
CA ARG A 172 11.32 -4.79 -1.40
C ARG A 172 11.22 -3.80 -2.55
N ARG A 173 10.58 -4.17 -3.67
CA ARG A 173 10.49 -3.31 -4.85
C ARG A 173 9.29 -2.36 -4.73
N GLN A 174 9.56 -1.09 -5.01
CA GLN A 174 8.55 -0.04 -5.10
C GLN A 174 7.91 -0.08 -6.50
N GLY A 175 6.61 -0.38 -6.57
CA GLY A 175 5.86 -0.50 -7.83
C GLY A 175 5.01 0.74 -8.21
N GLY A 176 5.08 1.80 -7.39
CA GLY A 176 4.34 3.04 -7.57
C GLY A 176 4.82 4.10 -6.59
N LEU A 177 4.08 5.19 -6.41
CA LEU A 177 4.35 6.17 -5.36
C LEU A 177 4.29 5.48 -3.99
N LEU A 178 5.34 5.62 -3.18
CA LEU A 178 5.40 4.97 -1.87
C LEU A 178 4.94 5.92 -0.75
N LEU A 179 3.93 5.48 0.00
CA LEU A 179 3.43 6.14 1.20
C LEU A 179 4.03 5.45 2.43
N LEU A 180 4.75 6.19 3.26
CA LEU A 180 5.42 5.63 4.43
C LEU A 180 5.55 6.62 5.59
N THR A 181 5.66 6.09 6.81
CA THR A 181 6.00 6.93 7.95
C THR A 181 7.49 7.25 7.98
N ALA A 182 7.86 8.37 8.60
CA ALA A 182 9.26 8.79 8.70
C ALA A 182 10.17 7.74 9.36
N HIS A 183 9.63 6.95 10.30
CA HIS A 183 10.35 5.84 10.92
C HIS A 183 10.73 4.75 9.90
N ARG A 184 9.81 4.41 9.00
CA ARG A 184 10.01 3.39 7.96
C ARG A 184 10.87 3.88 6.80
N ALA A 185 11.06 5.20 6.67
CA ALA A 185 11.88 5.77 5.62
C ALA A 185 13.40 5.64 5.87
N LYS A 186 13.82 5.26 7.09
CA LYS A 186 15.23 5.17 7.46
C LYS A 186 15.98 4.19 6.55
N GLY A 187 17.06 4.66 5.92
CA GLY A 187 17.90 3.85 5.03
C GLY A 187 17.37 3.74 3.59
N LEU A 188 16.21 4.30 3.29
CA LEU A 188 15.68 4.41 1.93
C LEU A 188 16.05 5.75 1.30
N GLU A 189 16.09 5.84 -0.02
CA GLU A 189 16.27 7.09 -0.76
C GLU A 189 15.35 7.09 -1.98
N PHE A 190 14.83 8.26 -2.33
CA PHE A 190 13.89 8.45 -3.43
C PHE A 190 14.31 9.67 -4.25
N ASP A 191 13.99 9.66 -5.53
CA ASP A 191 14.29 10.78 -6.43
C ASP A 191 13.47 12.02 -6.01
N HIS A 192 12.20 11.81 -5.69
CA HIS A 192 11.28 12.86 -5.29
C HIS A 192 10.63 12.51 -3.95
N VAL A 193 10.69 13.45 -3.00
CA VAL A 193 10.08 13.26 -1.67
C VAL A 193 9.18 14.45 -1.37
N ALA A 194 7.96 14.15 -0.91
CA ALA A 194 7.12 15.10 -0.19
C ALA A 194 7.00 14.68 1.28
N VAL A 195 7.16 15.62 2.21
CA VAL A 195 6.93 15.39 3.64
C VAL A 195 5.67 16.12 4.05
N LEU A 196 4.70 15.36 4.54
CA LEU A 196 3.43 15.87 5.03
C LEU A 196 3.60 16.50 6.41
N ASP A 197 2.85 17.56 6.66
CA ASP A 197 2.65 18.18 7.96
C ASP A 197 1.55 17.44 8.75
N GLY A 198 1.62 17.53 10.07
CA GLY A 198 0.73 16.82 10.97
C GLY A 198 1.50 16.05 12.04
N GLY A 199 1.20 16.35 13.31
CA GLY A 199 1.69 15.59 14.44
C GLY A 199 3.16 15.83 14.81
N TRP A 200 3.98 16.54 14.05
CA TRP A 200 5.42 16.78 14.32
C TRP A 200 5.74 17.48 15.64
N GLY A 201 4.81 18.26 16.19
CA GLY A 201 4.96 18.89 17.52
C GLY A 201 4.63 17.99 18.71
N ARG A 202 4.06 16.80 18.50
CA ARG A 202 3.75 15.85 19.58
C ARG A 202 5.06 15.29 20.14
N SER A 203 5.32 15.44 21.42
CA SER A 203 6.41 14.75 22.10
C SER A 203 5.81 14.04 23.31
N SER A 204 6.14 12.77 23.52
CA SER A 204 5.76 12.11 24.77
C SER A 204 6.52 12.78 25.93
N PRO A 205 5.96 12.84 27.17
CA PRO A 205 6.61 13.52 28.29
C PRO A 205 8.02 13.02 28.64
N ASN A 206 8.36 11.78 28.24
CA ASN A 206 9.66 11.13 28.43
C ASN A 206 10.53 11.05 27.16
N GLU A 207 10.12 11.71 26.08
CA GLU A 207 10.84 11.65 24.80
C GLU A 207 11.79 12.84 24.67
N ASP A 208 12.97 12.60 24.07
CA ASP A 208 13.93 13.66 23.74
C ASP A 208 13.23 14.76 22.92
N PRO A 209 13.25 16.04 23.37
CA PRO A 209 12.60 17.15 22.67
C PRO A 209 13.04 17.29 21.20
N ASP A 210 14.25 16.83 20.86
CA ASP A 210 14.78 16.86 19.51
C ASP A 210 14.52 15.56 18.72
N ALA A 211 13.91 14.53 19.31
CA ALA A 211 13.58 13.29 18.59
C ALA A 211 12.67 13.56 17.39
N SER A 212 11.60 14.34 17.57
CA SER A 212 10.68 14.73 16.50
C SER A 212 11.39 15.54 15.40
N ARG A 213 12.31 16.44 15.77
CA ARG A 213 13.12 17.22 14.83
C ARG A 213 14.11 16.35 14.05
N ARG A 214 14.80 15.41 14.71
CA ARG A 214 15.71 14.45 14.07
C ARG A 214 14.94 13.54 13.11
N LEU A 215 13.76 13.09 13.50
CA LEU A 215 12.91 12.27 12.64
C LEU A 215 12.44 13.05 11.39
N PHE A 216 12.06 14.32 11.55
CA PHE A 216 11.73 15.20 10.43
C PHE A 216 12.91 15.36 9.48
N TYR A 217 14.11 15.60 10.02
CA TYR A 217 15.34 15.66 9.22
C TYR A 217 15.64 14.33 8.49
N VAL A 218 15.40 13.18 9.12
CA VAL A 218 15.50 11.87 8.46
C VAL A 218 14.57 11.81 7.25
N ALA A 219 13.32 12.23 7.38
CA ALA A 219 12.37 12.27 6.26
C ALA A 219 12.84 13.19 5.13
N MET A 220 13.33 14.40 5.45
CA MET A 220 13.85 15.36 4.47
C MET A 220 15.05 14.79 3.68
N THR A 221 15.96 14.11 4.37
CA THR A 221 17.20 13.60 3.75
C THR A 221 16.98 12.38 2.85
N ARG A 222 15.76 11.85 2.74
CA ARG A 222 15.46 10.77 1.79
C ARG A 222 15.42 11.25 0.34
N ALA A 223 15.35 12.57 0.12
CA ALA A 223 15.27 13.18 -1.20
C ALA A 223 16.63 13.27 -1.91
N ARG A 224 16.73 12.64 -3.08
CA ARG A 224 17.90 12.73 -3.96
C ARG A 224 17.86 13.99 -4.84
N HIS A 225 16.71 14.24 -5.48
CA HIS A 225 16.55 15.32 -6.45
C HIS A 225 15.64 16.46 -5.99
N THR A 226 14.39 16.18 -5.61
CA THR A 226 13.43 17.24 -5.20
C THR A 226 12.82 16.96 -3.84
N LEU A 227 12.71 18.00 -3.01
CA LEU A 227 12.06 17.95 -1.71
C LEU A 227 10.91 18.96 -1.65
N MET A 228 9.72 18.47 -1.27
CA MET A 228 8.54 19.26 -0.95
C MET A 228 8.18 19.06 0.52
N LEU A 229 7.84 20.14 1.21
CA LEU A 229 7.43 20.15 2.61
C LEU A 229 6.07 20.81 2.69
N ALA A 230 5.07 20.10 3.20
CA ALA A 230 3.79 20.71 3.49
C ALA A 230 3.90 21.61 4.72
N ASP A 231 3.20 22.74 4.68
CA ASP A 231 3.02 23.66 5.80
C ASP A 231 1.51 23.94 5.91
N THR A 232 0.90 23.46 6.99
CA THR A 232 -0.52 23.76 7.26
C THR A 232 -0.66 25.15 7.87
N ASP A 233 -1.85 25.75 7.83
CA ASP A 233 -2.03 27.12 8.31
C ASP A 233 -1.83 27.24 9.84
N SER A 234 -1.85 26.12 10.57
CA SER A 234 -1.46 26.10 12.00
C SER A 234 0.05 26.30 12.22
N GLY A 235 0.86 26.33 11.16
CA GLY A 235 2.29 26.57 11.18
C GLY A 235 3.09 25.35 11.61
N HIS A 236 4.01 24.90 10.76
CA HIS A 236 4.90 23.80 11.10
C HIS A 236 6.01 24.25 12.07
N PRO A 237 6.26 23.54 13.19
CA PRO A 237 7.19 23.97 14.25
C PRO A 237 8.67 24.12 13.82
N TYR A 238 9.03 23.67 12.62
CA TYR A 238 10.41 23.58 12.14
C TYR A 238 10.62 24.30 10.80
N LEU A 239 9.54 24.71 10.10
CA LEU A 239 9.64 25.28 8.75
C LEU A 239 9.80 26.80 8.74
N THR A 240 9.45 27.49 9.84
CA THR A 240 9.51 28.96 9.91
C THR A 240 10.90 29.50 9.54
N ARG A 241 11.98 28.87 10.02
CA ARG A 241 13.36 29.29 9.68
C ARG A 241 13.85 28.80 8.32
N LEU A 242 13.21 27.76 7.76
CA LEU A 242 13.57 27.21 6.46
C LEU A 242 13.02 28.08 5.33
N ALA A 243 11.84 28.68 5.52
CA ALA A 243 11.19 29.53 4.54
C ALA A 243 12.04 30.75 4.11
N ASP A 244 12.91 31.25 5.00
CA ASP A 244 13.80 32.39 4.74
C ASP A 244 15.15 31.99 4.10
N ALA A 245 15.42 30.68 3.96
CA ALA A 245 16.68 30.21 3.39
C ALA A 245 16.68 30.33 1.86
N PRO A 246 17.79 30.75 1.22
CA PRO A 246 17.87 30.91 -0.24
C PRO A 246 17.71 29.59 -1.01
N CYS A 247 17.95 28.46 -0.34
CA CYS A 247 17.75 27.12 -0.89
C CYS A 247 16.29 26.64 -0.79
N ALA A 248 15.39 27.44 -0.21
CA ALA A 248 13.98 27.14 -0.09
C ALA A 248 13.13 28.13 -0.90
N LEU A 249 11.96 27.67 -1.31
CA LEU A 249 10.94 28.47 -1.97
C LEU A 249 9.61 28.25 -1.24
N LEU A 250 9.16 29.29 -0.53
CA LEU A 250 7.83 29.30 0.08
C LEU A 250 6.77 29.62 -0.98
N ARG A 251 5.74 28.77 -1.06
CA ARG A 251 4.62 28.93 -1.99
C ARG A 251 3.31 28.72 -1.28
N THR A 252 2.36 29.59 -1.59
CA THR A 252 0.94 29.33 -1.31
C THR A 252 0.33 28.72 -2.55
N LEU A 253 -0.19 27.49 -2.42
CA LEU A 253 -0.91 26.87 -3.52
C LEU A 253 -2.31 27.50 -3.62
N PRO A 254 -2.81 27.81 -4.83
CA PRO A 254 -4.17 28.29 -4.98
C PRO A 254 -5.13 27.24 -4.44
N THR A 255 -6.10 27.68 -3.63
CA THR A 255 -7.19 26.80 -3.18
C THR A 255 -8.04 26.49 -4.42
N GLN A 256 -7.73 25.39 -5.11
CA GLN A 256 -8.58 24.93 -6.20
C GLN A 256 -9.91 24.45 -5.62
N ALA A 257 -11.02 24.76 -6.29
CA ALA A 257 -12.35 24.20 -6.01
C ALA A 257 -12.45 22.72 -6.45
N SER A 258 -11.34 21.98 -6.42
CA SER A 258 -11.34 20.56 -6.70
C SER A 258 -11.98 19.83 -5.53
N PRO A 259 -12.76 18.76 -5.81
CA PRO A 259 -13.34 17.96 -4.75
C PRO A 259 -12.22 17.41 -3.86
N LEU A 260 -12.36 17.60 -2.55
CA LEU A 260 -11.42 17.03 -1.60
C LEU A 260 -11.44 15.51 -1.71
N PRO A 261 -10.29 14.83 -1.55
CA PRO A 261 -10.27 13.38 -1.45
C PRO A 261 -11.21 12.93 -0.34
N ARG A 262 -12.05 11.94 -0.61
CA ARG A 262 -12.93 11.37 0.42
C ARG A 262 -12.08 10.79 1.55
N GLU A 263 -12.51 11.01 2.79
CA GLU A 263 -11.90 10.37 3.95
C GLU A 263 -12.24 8.88 3.87
N ARG A 264 -11.28 8.09 3.41
CA ARG A 264 -11.39 6.65 3.23
C ARG A 264 -10.29 5.97 4.01
N ARG A 265 -10.64 4.89 4.69
CA ARG A 265 -9.69 4.04 5.37
C ARG A 265 -9.61 2.70 4.68
N TYR A 266 -8.42 2.45 4.13
CA TYR A 266 -8.10 1.24 3.39
C TYR A 266 -7.44 0.25 4.33
N LEU A 267 -8.05 -0.91 4.50
CA LEU A 267 -7.58 -1.94 5.40
C LEU A 267 -7.39 -3.23 4.62
N ARG A 268 -6.17 -3.76 4.68
CA ARG A 268 -5.87 -5.14 4.28
C ARG A 268 -5.60 -5.92 5.55
N PRO A 269 -6.59 -6.64 6.09
CA PRO A 269 -6.39 -7.47 7.27
C PRO A 269 -5.19 -8.39 7.09
N THR A 270 -4.33 -8.43 8.09
CA THR A 270 -3.19 -9.37 8.12
C THR A 270 -3.71 -10.79 8.34
N LEU A 271 -2.85 -11.81 8.20
CA LEU A 271 -3.26 -13.18 8.51
C LEU A 271 -3.69 -13.36 9.97
N SER A 272 -3.19 -12.54 10.91
CA SER A 272 -3.66 -12.53 12.31
C SER A 272 -5.04 -11.92 12.50
N ASP A 273 -5.49 -11.08 11.55
CA ASP A 273 -6.82 -10.47 11.57
C ASP A 273 -7.88 -11.36 10.93
N ILE A 274 -7.51 -12.55 10.44
CA ILE A 274 -8.37 -13.48 9.71
C ILE A 274 -8.52 -14.78 10.51
N ASP A 275 -9.72 -15.35 10.54
CA ASP A 275 -9.92 -16.72 11.03
C ASP A 275 -9.44 -17.71 9.97
N LEU A 276 -8.13 -17.94 9.97
CA LEU A 276 -7.44 -18.83 9.04
C LEU A 276 -7.95 -20.27 9.08
N GLY A 277 -8.65 -20.68 10.13
CA GLY A 277 -9.21 -22.02 10.29
C GLY A 277 -10.64 -22.16 9.78
N HIS A 278 -11.28 -21.10 9.29
CA HIS A 278 -12.71 -21.12 8.94
C HIS A 278 -13.08 -22.26 7.98
N ALA A 279 -12.54 -22.25 6.75
CA ALA A 279 -12.81 -23.29 5.75
C ALA A 279 -12.23 -24.66 6.16
N GLY A 280 -11.10 -24.67 6.86
CA GLY A 280 -10.45 -25.90 7.32
C GLY A 280 -11.27 -26.71 8.34
N ARG A 281 -12.29 -26.13 8.97
CA ARG A 281 -13.21 -26.84 9.89
C ARG A 281 -14.32 -27.61 9.19
N TYR A 282 -14.49 -27.40 7.89
CA TYR A 282 -15.49 -28.10 7.07
C TYR A 282 -14.82 -29.23 6.30
N GLY A 283 -15.53 -30.32 6.02
CA GLY A 283 -15.00 -31.43 5.23
C GLY A 283 -14.82 -31.04 3.75
N LYS A 284 -14.01 -31.79 2.99
CA LYS A 284 -13.68 -31.47 1.58
C LYS A 284 -14.90 -31.34 0.65
N ALA A 285 -16.01 -32.02 0.97
CA ALA A 285 -17.26 -31.97 0.18
C ALA A 285 -18.21 -30.84 0.59
N ASP A 286 -17.84 -30.01 1.58
CA ASP A 286 -18.69 -28.92 2.04
C ASP A 286 -18.78 -27.80 0.98
N PRO A 287 -19.98 -27.21 0.74
CA PRO A 287 -20.17 -26.14 -0.23
C PRO A 287 -19.25 -24.92 -0.05
N VAL A 288 -18.71 -24.68 1.16
CA VAL A 288 -17.80 -23.56 1.41
C VAL A 288 -16.56 -23.60 0.50
N HIS A 289 -16.03 -24.79 0.21
CA HIS A 289 -14.83 -24.94 -0.63
C HIS A 289 -15.12 -24.58 -2.08
N ALA A 290 -16.28 -24.99 -2.61
CA ALA A 290 -16.73 -24.59 -3.94
C ALA A 290 -17.01 -23.08 -4.03
N ALA A 291 -17.61 -22.50 -2.97
CA ALA A 291 -17.87 -21.07 -2.90
C ALA A 291 -16.58 -20.22 -2.88
N ILE A 292 -15.54 -20.68 -2.17
CA ILE A 292 -14.22 -20.02 -2.16
C ILE A 292 -13.50 -20.22 -3.49
N ALA A 293 -13.55 -21.42 -4.08
CA ALA A 293 -12.92 -21.71 -5.37
C ALA A 293 -13.47 -20.84 -6.52
N ALA A 294 -14.74 -20.47 -6.47
CA ALA A 294 -15.38 -19.59 -7.45
C ALA A 294 -14.95 -18.10 -7.35
N LEU A 295 -14.22 -17.71 -6.30
CA LEU A 295 -13.76 -16.34 -6.10
C LEU A 295 -12.31 -16.19 -6.50
N GLY A 296 -11.96 -15.12 -7.21
CA GLY A 296 -10.59 -14.72 -7.53
C GLY A 296 -10.24 -13.36 -6.94
N ALA A 297 -8.98 -12.93 -7.08
CA ALA A 297 -8.60 -11.56 -6.71
C ALA A 297 -9.45 -10.53 -7.48
N GLY A 298 -9.96 -9.53 -6.76
CA GLY A 298 -10.91 -8.55 -7.27
C GLY A 298 -12.39 -8.97 -7.19
N SER A 299 -12.71 -10.22 -6.86
CA SER A 299 -14.11 -10.62 -6.68
C SER A 299 -14.78 -9.83 -5.54
N PRO A 300 -16.02 -9.34 -5.72
CA PRO A 300 -16.70 -8.55 -4.71
C PRO A 300 -17.06 -9.41 -3.49
N LEU A 301 -16.97 -8.79 -2.31
CA LEU A 301 -17.36 -9.36 -1.04
C LEU A 301 -18.33 -8.41 -0.32
N LEU A 302 -19.07 -8.95 0.62
CA LEU A 302 -19.82 -8.18 1.62
C LEU A 302 -19.27 -8.47 3.01
N LEU A 303 -18.91 -7.41 3.73
CA LEU A 303 -18.54 -7.50 5.14
C LEU A 303 -19.80 -7.33 6.00
N ALA A 304 -20.15 -8.35 6.77
CA ALA A 304 -21.33 -8.34 7.64
C ALA A 304 -20.99 -8.72 9.08
N GLN A 305 -21.76 -8.19 10.03
CA GLN A 305 -21.65 -8.56 11.44
C GLN A 305 -22.46 -9.83 11.69
N GLY A 306 -21.79 -10.94 11.97
CA GLY A 306 -22.41 -12.21 12.36
C GLY A 306 -22.37 -12.45 13.87
N LEU A 307 -22.90 -13.60 14.30
CA LEU A 307 -22.99 -13.99 15.72
C LEU A 307 -21.63 -14.18 16.40
N ARG A 308 -20.59 -14.52 15.63
CA ARG A 308 -19.25 -14.87 16.14
C ARG A 308 -18.16 -13.86 15.75
N GLY A 309 -18.56 -12.68 15.27
CA GLY A 309 -17.67 -11.66 14.75
C GLY A 309 -18.01 -11.30 13.30
N TRP A 310 -17.04 -10.70 12.61
CA TRP A 310 -17.20 -10.26 11.23
C TRP A 310 -17.09 -11.42 10.23
N GLU A 311 -18.02 -11.47 9.29
CA GLU A 311 -18.14 -12.51 8.27
C GLU A 311 -17.97 -11.88 6.87
N LEU A 312 -17.31 -12.61 5.98
CA LEU A 312 -17.14 -12.26 4.57
C LEU A 312 -18.11 -13.10 3.75
N HIS A 313 -19.01 -12.44 3.03
CA HIS A 313 -19.98 -13.10 2.17
C HIS A 313 -19.64 -12.89 0.70
N ASN A 314 -19.89 -13.90 -0.12
CA ASN A 314 -19.88 -13.74 -1.58
C ASN A 314 -21.18 -13.10 -2.08
N ALA A 315 -21.28 -12.86 -3.39
CA ALA A 315 -22.48 -12.28 -4.02
C ALA A 315 -23.75 -13.13 -3.85
N ALA A 316 -23.61 -14.44 -3.60
CA ALA A 316 -24.72 -15.35 -3.32
C ALA A 316 -25.12 -15.38 -1.82
N GLY A 317 -24.50 -14.55 -0.98
CA GLY A 317 -24.77 -14.48 0.46
C GLY A 317 -24.12 -15.59 1.29
N GLN A 318 -23.33 -16.48 0.68
CA GLN A 318 -22.64 -17.56 1.36
C GLN A 318 -21.43 -17.02 2.12
N VAL A 319 -21.20 -17.53 3.34
CA VAL A 319 -20.02 -17.18 4.13
C VAL A 319 -18.80 -17.88 3.52
N VAL A 320 -17.85 -17.10 3.03
CA VAL A 320 -16.60 -17.57 2.41
C VAL A 320 -15.36 -17.29 3.27
N GLY A 321 -15.54 -16.58 4.38
CA GLY A 321 -14.48 -16.25 5.31
C GLY A 321 -14.98 -15.58 6.57
N ARG A 322 -14.13 -15.52 7.59
CA ARG A 322 -14.38 -14.82 8.85
C ARG A 322 -13.13 -14.05 9.27
N LEU A 323 -13.32 -12.89 9.88
CA LEU A 323 -12.22 -12.17 10.51
C LEU A 323 -12.00 -12.69 11.94
N ALA A 324 -10.79 -12.48 12.47
CA ALA A 324 -10.43 -12.86 13.82
C ALA A 324 -11.30 -12.11 14.85
N ARG A 325 -11.48 -12.69 16.03
CA ARG A 325 -12.28 -12.06 17.10
C ARG A 325 -11.70 -10.74 17.61
N SER A 326 -10.39 -10.58 17.48
CA SER A 326 -9.65 -9.35 17.83
C SER A 326 -9.80 -8.25 16.78
N PHE A 327 -10.28 -8.57 15.58
CA PHE A 327 -10.43 -7.60 14.52
C PHE A 327 -11.51 -6.57 14.88
N GLN A 328 -11.14 -5.30 14.84
CA GLN A 328 -12.06 -4.18 15.03
C GLN A 328 -12.02 -3.27 13.81
N PRO A 329 -13.18 -2.99 13.17
CA PRO A 329 -13.23 -2.01 12.11
C PRO A 329 -12.88 -0.62 12.68
N PRO A 330 -12.44 0.32 11.82
CA PRO A 330 -12.21 1.69 12.24
C PRO A 330 -13.43 2.31 12.95
N PRO A 331 -13.26 2.91 14.14
CA PRO A 331 -14.37 3.45 14.91
C PRO A 331 -15.06 4.60 14.18
N GLY A 332 -16.40 4.62 14.17
CA GLY A 332 -17.20 5.65 13.52
C GLY A 332 -17.22 5.58 11.99
N MET A 333 -16.73 4.48 11.40
CA MET A 333 -16.75 4.25 9.96
C MET A 333 -17.59 3.02 9.60
N HIS A 334 -18.10 2.99 8.37
CA HIS A 334 -18.81 1.86 7.80
C HIS A 334 -18.06 1.35 6.56
N CYS A 335 -18.14 0.04 6.32
CA CYS A 335 -17.51 -0.57 5.15
C CYS A 335 -18.35 -0.22 3.90
N ILE A 336 -17.72 0.40 2.91
CA ILE A 336 -18.35 0.77 1.64
C ILE A 336 -17.97 -0.16 0.49
N GLN A 337 -16.85 -0.87 0.61
CA GLN A 337 -16.36 -1.81 -0.39
C GLN A 337 -15.57 -2.91 0.31
N ALA A 338 -15.86 -4.15 -0.05
CA ALA A 338 -15.05 -5.30 0.30
C ALA A 338 -14.81 -6.12 -0.98
N GLN A 339 -13.58 -6.58 -1.16
CA GLN A 339 -13.22 -7.42 -2.30
C GLN A 339 -12.14 -8.41 -1.90
N VAL A 340 -12.01 -9.50 -2.64
CA VAL A 340 -10.91 -10.45 -2.44
C VAL A 340 -9.61 -9.76 -2.88
N HIS A 341 -8.68 -9.55 -1.94
CA HIS A 341 -7.33 -9.12 -2.29
C HIS A 341 -6.51 -10.28 -2.82
N ALA A 342 -6.58 -11.42 -2.12
CA ALA A 342 -5.88 -12.64 -2.47
C ALA A 342 -6.59 -13.85 -1.88
N VAL A 343 -6.32 -15.02 -2.45
CA VAL A 343 -6.63 -16.29 -1.81
C VAL A 343 -5.34 -16.99 -1.45
N VAL A 344 -5.23 -17.41 -0.19
CA VAL A 344 -4.07 -18.17 0.28
C VAL A 344 -4.46 -19.60 0.62
N THR A 345 -3.61 -20.55 0.27
CA THR A 345 -3.80 -21.96 0.63
C THR A 345 -3.01 -22.29 1.88
N ARG A 346 -3.69 -22.88 2.86
CA ARG A 346 -3.12 -23.37 4.10
C ARG A 346 -3.10 -24.89 4.11
N ARG A 347 -2.13 -25.49 4.80
CA ARG A 347 -2.11 -26.93 5.08
C ARG A 347 -2.28 -27.19 6.56
N ARG A 348 -2.77 -28.39 6.88
CA ARG A 348 -2.85 -28.89 8.25
C ARG A 348 -1.51 -28.78 8.99
N LYS A 349 -0.39 -29.08 8.34
CA LYS A 349 0.96 -28.96 8.94
C LYS A 349 1.39 -27.52 9.26
N ASP A 350 0.77 -26.53 8.62
CA ASP A 350 1.04 -25.11 8.83
C ASP A 350 0.10 -24.52 9.92
N THR A 351 -0.57 -25.40 10.69
CA THR A 351 -1.56 -25.05 11.70
C THR A 351 -1.01 -25.33 13.08
N ASP A 352 -1.22 -24.37 13.97
CA ASP A 352 -0.80 -24.47 15.37
C ASP A 352 -1.46 -25.71 16.02
N PRO A 353 -0.69 -26.52 16.79
CA PRO A 353 -1.17 -27.73 17.44
C PRO A 353 -2.52 -27.59 18.15
N ASP A 354 -2.76 -26.45 18.80
CA ASP A 354 -3.97 -26.18 19.60
C ASP A 354 -5.26 -26.15 18.75
N TYR A 355 -5.13 -26.02 17.42
CA TYR A 355 -6.27 -25.94 16.50
C TYR A 355 -6.40 -27.18 15.61
N LEU A 356 -5.46 -28.13 15.64
CA LEU A 356 -5.45 -29.31 14.76
C LEU A 356 -6.68 -30.19 14.92
N ASP A 357 -7.24 -30.30 16.12
CA ASP A 357 -8.43 -31.11 16.41
C ASP A 357 -9.67 -30.64 15.66
N ARG A 358 -9.70 -29.36 15.27
CA ARG A 358 -10.84 -28.76 14.57
C ARG A 358 -10.70 -28.82 13.05
N VAL A 359 -9.50 -29.13 12.56
CA VAL A 359 -9.21 -29.19 11.12
C VAL A 359 -9.70 -30.52 10.55
N ARG A 360 -10.48 -30.46 9.46
CA ARG A 360 -11.07 -31.61 8.77
C ARG A 360 -10.53 -31.84 7.35
N CYS A 361 -9.62 -30.99 6.89
CA CYS A 361 -8.97 -31.10 5.58
C CYS A 361 -7.45 -31.05 5.71
N ASP A 362 -6.74 -31.70 4.78
CA ASP A 362 -5.27 -31.65 4.70
C ASP A 362 -4.78 -30.27 4.23
N ASP A 363 -5.58 -29.64 3.36
CA ASP A 363 -5.38 -28.32 2.82
C ASP A 363 -6.73 -27.63 2.57
N TRP A 364 -6.74 -26.30 2.67
CA TRP A 364 -7.91 -25.47 2.41
C TRP A 364 -7.48 -24.05 2.03
N GLU A 365 -8.43 -23.30 1.51
CA GLU A 365 -8.21 -21.93 1.05
C GLU A 365 -8.79 -20.90 2.02
N VAL A 366 -8.15 -19.75 2.09
CA VAL A 366 -8.49 -18.64 2.97
C VAL A 366 -8.54 -17.36 2.16
N ILE A 367 -9.67 -16.65 2.23
CA ILE A 367 -9.83 -15.34 1.62
C ILE A 367 -9.12 -14.28 2.45
N VAL A 368 -8.22 -13.52 1.82
CA VAL A 368 -7.66 -12.28 2.35
C VAL A 368 -8.40 -11.12 1.69
N PRO A 369 -9.20 -10.34 2.42
CA PRO A 369 -9.96 -9.24 1.82
C PRO A 369 -9.13 -7.95 1.74
N GLU A 370 -9.56 -7.06 0.85
CA GLU A 370 -9.29 -5.63 0.95
C GLU A 370 -10.61 -4.93 1.29
N LEU A 371 -10.59 -4.11 2.34
CA LEU A 371 -11.76 -3.44 2.90
C LEU A 371 -11.55 -1.93 2.81
N VAL A 372 -12.58 -1.22 2.36
CA VAL A 372 -12.59 0.24 2.31
C VAL A 372 -13.72 0.75 3.20
N PHE A 373 -13.37 1.63 4.12
CA PHE A 373 -14.27 2.24 5.07
C PHE A 373 -14.39 3.75 4.81
N GLU A 374 -15.58 4.31 5.03
CA GLU A 374 -15.83 5.75 5.03
C GLU A 374 -16.51 6.15 6.36
N PRO A 375 -16.32 7.39 6.87
CA PRO A 375 -17.06 7.90 8.01
C PRO A 375 -18.56 7.66 7.83
N ALA A 376 -19.22 7.12 8.86
CA ALA A 376 -20.68 7.09 8.86
C ALA A 376 -21.20 8.53 8.78
N ALA A 377 -22.13 8.80 7.86
CA ALA A 377 -22.74 10.12 7.76
C ALA A 377 -23.25 10.51 9.15
N ARG A 378 -22.71 11.61 9.70
CA ARG A 378 -23.23 12.17 10.94
C ARG A 378 -24.70 12.45 10.66
N HIS A 379 -25.61 11.77 11.35
CA HIS A 379 -26.98 12.25 11.41
C HIS A 379 -26.88 13.62 12.08
N GLU A 380 -26.93 14.68 11.27
CA GLU A 380 -27.24 16.02 11.75
C GLU A 380 -28.65 15.92 12.30
N THR A 381 -28.77 15.66 13.59
CA THR A 381 -30.01 15.87 14.31
C THR A 381 -30.35 17.35 14.11
N PRO A 382 -31.47 17.71 13.45
CA PRO A 382 -31.81 19.10 13.28
C PRO A 382 -31.95 19.72 14.66
N MET A 383 -31.07 20.68 14.95
CA MET A 383 -31.11 21.48 16.15
C MET A 383 -32.49 22.16 16.15
N ARG A 384 -33.41 21.69 16.99
CA ARG A 384 -34.70 22.36 17.17
C ARG A 384 -34.40 23.75 17.69
N ASP A 385 -34.70 24.74 16.87
CA ASP A 385 -34.78 26.15 17.24
C ASP A 385 -35.63 26.27 18.51
N ARG A 386 -34.97 26.53 19.64
CA ARG A 386 -35.62 27.04 20.84
C ARG A 386 -35.45 28.54 20.84
N THR A 387 -36.22 29.19 19.98
CA THR A 387 -36.38 30.65 20.03
C THR A 387 -37.85 30.95 19.78
N GLN A 388 -38.64 31.04 20.87
CA GLN A 388 -39.74 31.99 21.10
C GLN A 388 -40.58 31.54 22.31
N ALA A 389 -40.20 32.07 23.48
CA ALA A 389 -41.09 32.42 24.57
C ALA A 389 -40.33 33.44 25.42
N GLY A 390 -40.71 34.70 25.29
CA GLY A 390 -40.08 35.86 25.90
C GLY A 390 -40.56 37.12 25.20
#